data_AF-A0A8J3W719-F1
#
_entry.id   AF-A0A8J3W719-F1
#
_cell.length_a   1.000
_cell.length_b   1.000
_cell.length_c   1.000
_cell.angle_alpha   90.00
_cell.angle_beta   90.00
_cell.angle_gamma   90.00
#
_symmetry.space_group_name_H-M   'P 1'
#
loop_
_entity.id
_entity.type
_entity.pdbx_description
1 polymer ?
#
loop_
_entity_poly.entity_id
_entity_poly.type
_entity_poly.pdbx_seq_one_letter_code
_entity_poly.pdbx_strand_id
1 'polypeptide(L)'
;MPEDRDDASVDGTPAAAADEPIGTCQLQGCDNPLPAPRRDENGRRIGGRPAKYCSPAHKDAAARTRREQQDAAVAEPLAAARTLAETVLPAADRLTGVLAELTTRLQAAETGALARIQAADAEAIAARREADEAETRADNAEQRRREALAAVRDAEASRAESERQMARVRAETEAVRQQAWEEVARHERARGQAEAARDAAQAAQGVLEDRLRTLQEELQTSRAAHQQRSEQLEAADRALARVRDDNADLREQLAMLNERLQATEAAYAQARTDTDAARAAAEAARQESAQVRTVLEQRDQNLAQAHQKITDAQIRAAEADVVRHAAQIRADELRTALTAAEARSTRLEELLSALTAPPSDYARPHSSAESQQASER
;
A
#
# COMPACT_ATOMS: atom_id res chain seq x y z
N MET A 1 -128.04 16.13 -84.75
CA MET A 1 -128.17 16.44 -86.19
C MET A 1 -129.51 15.90 -86.65
N PRO A 2 -130.23 16.61 -87.54
CA PRO A 2 -131.60 16.31 -87.96
C PRO A 2 -131.56 15.31 -89.15
N GLU A 3 -132.57 15.01 -89.97
CA GLU A 3 -133.74 15.72 -90.52
C GLU A 3 -134.86 14.66 -90.73
N ASP A 4 -136.12 14.91 -90.41
CA ASP A 4 -137.11 15.82 -91.03
C ASP A 4 -137.55 15.42 -92.45
N ARG A 5 -138.81 15.78 -92.73
CA ARG A 5 -139.56 15.77 -94.00
C ARG A 5 -140.44 14.57 -94.33
N ASP A 6 -141.62 14.74 -94.90
CA ASP A 6 -142.61 15.83 -95.05
C ASP A 6 -143.72 15.19 -95.91
N ASP A 7 -144.99 15.48 -95.59
CA ASP A 7 -146.06 15.86 -96.53
C ASP A 7 -146.50 14.96 -97.71
N ALA A 8 -147.64 15.19 -98.36
CA ALA A 8 -148.96 15.70 -97.94
C ALA A 8 -149.93 15.52 -99.14
N SER A 9 -151.22 15.78 -98.89
CA SER A 9 -152.23 16.21 -99.88
C SER A 9 -152.69 15.18 -100.94
N VAL A 10 -153.98 14.86 -101.14
CA VAL A 10 -155.27 15.61 -101.13
C VAL A 10 -155.65 16.17 -102.51
N ASP A 11 -156.95 16.02 -102.83
CA ASP A 11 -157.72 16.49 -103.99
C ASP A 11 -157.42 15.87 -105.38
N GLY A 12 -158.42 15.71 -106.27
CA GLY A 12 -159.86 15.94 -106.09
C GLY A 12 -160.62 16.14 -107.42
N THR A 13 -161.95 16.27 -107.33
CA THR A 13 -162.88 16.73 -108.41
C THR A 13 -163.11 15.79 -109.64
N PRO A 14 -164.23 15.93 -110.39
CA PRO A 14 -165.04 14.76 -110.76
C PRO A 14 -165.57 14.74 -112.22
N ALA A 15 -166.58 13.88 -112.45
CA ALA A 15 -167.72 14.02 -113.38
C ALA A 15 -167.78 13.14 -114.65
N ALA A 16 -169.00 13.07 -115.18
CA ALA A 16 -169.48 12.47 -116.43
C ALA A 16 -169.52 10.93 -116.51
N ALA A 17 -170.75 10.40 -116.57
CA ALA A 17 -171.02 9.00 -116.89
C ALA A 17 -171.06 8.78 -118.42
N ALA A 18 -170.47 7.67 -118.86
CA ALA A 18 -170.71 7.02 -120.14
C ALA A 18 -170.94 5.52 -119.86
N ASP A 19 -171.64 4.83 -120.77
CA ASP A 19 -172.23 3.50 -120.55
C ASP A 19 -171.30 2.48 -119.84
N GLU A 20 -171.75 1.94 -118.69
CA GLU A 20 -171.04 0.89 -117.96
C GLU A 20 -171.03 -0.41 -118.80
N PRO A 21 -169.86 -0.90 -119.27
CA PRO A 21 -169.76 -2.28 -119.69
C PRO A 21 -170.04 -3.19 -118.49
N ILE A 22 -170.66 -4.35 -118.73
CA ILE A 22 -170.84 -5.37 -117.68
C ILE A 22 -169.45 -5.87 -117.29
N GLY A 23 -168.91 -5.33 -116.19
CA GLY A 23 -167.54 -5.58 -115.77
C GLY A 23 -167.28 -7.06 -115.50
N THR A 24 -166.01 -7.46 -115.59
CA THR A 24 -165.53 -8.78 -115.21
C THR A 24 -165.23 -8.86 -113.71
N CYS A 25 -165.04 -10.07 -113.20
CA CYS A 25 -164.79 -10.33 -111.79
C CYS A 25 -163.42 -9.80 -111.34
N GLN A 26 -163.33 -9.08 -110.21
CA GLN A 26 -162.06 -8.52 -109.69
C GLN A 26 -161.08 -9.57 -109.10
N LEU A 27 -161.25 -10.86 -109.40
CA LEU A 27 -160.29 -11.91 -109.08
C LEU A 27 -159.33 -12.06 -110.28
N GLN A 28 -158.02 -11.97 -110.05
CA GLN A 28 -157.02 -12.16 -111.13
C GLN A 28 -157.25 -13.50 -111.85
N GLY A 29 -157.41 -13.43 -113.17
CA GLY A 29 -157.66 -14.59 -114.03
C GLY A 29 -159.12 -15.02 -114.18
N CYS A 30 -160.11 -14.18 -113.82
CA CYS A 30 -161.53 -14.51 -113.96
C CYS A 30 -162.33 -13.51 -114.83
N ASP A 31 -162.52 -13.86 -116.11
CA ASP A 31 -163.22 -13.02 -117.09
C ASP A 31 -164.76 -13.21 -117.11
N ASN A 32 -165.33 -13.89 -116.11
CA ASN A 32 -166.78 -14.06 -116.05
C ASN A 32 -167.49 -12.71 -115.82
N PRO A 33 -168.53 -12.39 -116.61
CA PRO A 33 -169.28 -11.14 -116.47
C PRO A 33 -170.04 -11.11 -115.13
N LEU A 34 -170.14 -9.92 -114.54
CA LEU A 34 -170.86 -9.73 -113.29
C LEU A 34 -172.38 -9.92 -113.47
N PRO A 35 -173.08 -10.53 -112.49
CA PRO A 35 -174.50 -10.82 -112.60
C PRO A 35 -175.32 -9.53 -112.76
N ALA A 36 -176.26 -9.54 -113.71
CA ALA A 36 -177.03 -8.37 -114.10
C ALA A 36 -177.84 -7.77 -112.92
N PRO A 37 -177.88 -6.44 -112.78
CA PRO A 37 -178.58 -5.79 -111.68
C PRO A 37 -180.10 -5.94 -111.84
N ARG A 38 -180.80 -6.29 -110.76
CA ARG A 38 -182.27 -6.36 -110.74
C ARG A 38 -182.88 -4.97 -111.02
N ARG A 39 -183.88 -4.93 -111.89
CA ARG A 39 -184.64 -3.73 -112.27
C ARG A 39 -186.12 -3.92 -111.94
N ASP A 40 -186.80 -2.81 -111.67
CA ASP A 40 -188.25 -2.75 -111.49
C ASP A 40 -189.01 -2.67 -112.82
N GLU A 41 -190.34 -2.71 -112.72
CA GLU A 41 -191.29 -2.66 -113.84
C GLU A 41 -191.21 -1.33 -114.64
N ASN A 42 -190.58 -0.29 -114.08
CA ASN A 42 -190.31 0.99 -114.74
C ASN A 42 -188.86 1.11 -115.24
N GLY A 43 -188.12 -0.01 -115.29
CA GLY A 43 -186.74 -0.09 -115.80
C GLY A 43 -185.66 0.48 -114.87
N ARG A 44 -186.03 1.00 -113.69
CA ARG A 44 -185.08 1.55 -112.71
C ARG A 44 -184.46 0.44 -111.87
N ARG A 45 -183.24 0.66 -111.40
CA ARG A 45 -182.45 -0.34 -110.67
C ARG A 45 -182.90 -0.41 -109.21
N ILE A 46 -183.33 -1.58 -108.75
CA ILE A 46 -183.66 -1.82 -107.34
C ILE A 46 -182.35 -2.00 -106.55
N GLY A 47 -182.29 -1.40 -105.36
CA GLY A 47 -181.06 -1.09 -104.62
C GLY A 47 -180.00 -2.19 -104.43
N GLY A 48 -178.74 -1.76 -104.39
CA GLY A 48 -177.57 -2.57 -104.02
C GLY A 48 -176.27 -2.04 -104.62
N ARG A 49 -175.17 -2.03 -103.86
CA ARG A 49 -173.82 -1.75 -104.41
C ARG A 49 -173.50 -2.76 -105.53
N PRO A 50 -172.83 -2.35 -106.63
CA PRO A 50 -172.44 -3.27 -107.69
C PRO A 50 -171.57 -4.39 -107.11
N ALA A 51 -171.89 -5.63 -107.49
CA ALA A 51 -171.10 -6.79 -107.11
C ALA A 51 -169.71 -6.65 -107.75
N LYS A 52 -168.63 -6.80 -106.97
CA LYS A 52 -167.25 -6.76 -107.46
C LYS A 52 -166.73 -8.12 -107.94
N TYR A 53 -167.49 -9.18 -107.67
CA TYR A 53 -167.14 -10.57 -107.97
C TYR A 53 -168.38 -11.28 -108.48
N CYS A 54 -168.22 -12.18 -109.47
CA CYS A 54 -169.34 -12.90 -110.07
C CYS A 54 -169.98 -13.94 -109.13
N SER A 55 -169.29 -14.33 -108.06
CA SER A 55 -169.79 -15.23 -107.01
C SER A 55 -169.19 -14.89 -105.63
N PRO A 56 -169.83 -15.32 -104.52
CA PRO A 56 -169.24 -15.24 -103.18
C PRO A 56 -167.90 -15.99 -103.08
N ALA A 57 -167.77 -17.14 -103.75
CA ALA A 57 -166.54 -17.93 -103.76
C ALA A 57 -165.33 -17.14 -104.30
N HIS A 58 -165.53 -16.27 -105.31
CA HIS A 58 -164.45 -15.45 -105.87
C HIS A 58 -164.10 -14.25 -104.99
N LYS A 59 -165.05 -13.72 -104.21
CA LYS A 59 -164.77 -12.73 -103.16
C LYS A 59 -163.87 -13.33 -102.07
N ASP A 60 -164.14 -14.56 -101.65
CA ASP A 60 -163.37 -15.25 -100.61
C ASP A 60 -161.99 -15.72 -101.13
N ALA A 61 -161.89 -16.12 -102.40
CA ALA A 61 -160.61 -16.36 -103.06
C ALA A 61 -159.74 -15.08 -103.06
N ALA A 62 -160.29 -13.94 -103.51
CA ALA A 62 -159.59 -12.66 -103.50
C ALA A 62 -159.29 -12.12 -102.08
N ALA A 63 -159.94 -12.65 -101.03
CA ALA A 63 -159.59 -12.37 -99.64
C ALA A 63 -158.43 -13.25 -99.15
N ARG A 64 -158.37 -14.53 -99.56
CA ARG A 64 -157.23 -15.42 -99.28
C ARG A 64 -155.95 -14.91 -99.95
N THR A 65 -155.98 -14.61 -101.25
CA THR A 65 -154.81 -14.11 -101.99
C THR A 65 -154.23 -12.83 -101.40
N ARG A 66 -155.06 -11.93 -100.86
CA ARG A 66 -154.56 -10.71 -100.18
C ARG A 66 -153.94 -10.98 -98.82
N ARG A 67 -154.40 -11.99 -98.09
CA ARG A 67 -153.74 -12.43 -96.84
C ARG A 67 -152.42 -13.12 -97.13
N GLU A 68 -152.40 -14.03 -98.11
CA GLU A 68 -151.18 -14.68 -98.60
C GLU A 68 -150.12 -13.66 -99.05
N GLN A 69 -150.52 -12.57 -99.71
CA GLN A 69 -149.61 -11.46 -100.08
C GLN A 69 -149.12 -10.64 -98.87
N GLN A 70 -149.96 -10.39 -97.87
CA GLN A 70 -149.55 -9.69 -96.65
C GLN A 70 -148.63 -10.55 -95.77
N ASP A 71 -148.93 -11.85 -95.66
CA ASP A 71 -148.11 -12.82 -94.96
C ASP A 71 -146.76 -12.98 -95.67
N ALA A 72 -146.71 -13.04 -97.01
CA ALA A 72 -145.47 -13.07 -97.78
C ALA A 72 -144.62 -11.79 -97.58
N ALA A 73 -145.24 -10.61 -97.62
CA ALA A 73 -144.57 -9.32 -97.43
C ALA A 73 -143.92 -9.15 -96.04
N VAL A 74 -144.31 -9.96 -95.05
CA VAL A 74 -143.72 -9.99 -93.70
C VAL A 74 -142.79 -11.20 -93.53
N ALA A 75 -143.18 -12.37 -94.03
CA ALA A 75 -142.42 -13.61 -93.90
C ALA A 75 -141.11 -13.61 -94.69
N GLU A 76 -141.07 -13.01 -95.88
CA GLU A 76 -139.87 -12.92 -96.72
C GLU A 76 -138.76 -12.06 -96.07
N PRO A 77 -139.01 -10.81 -95.61
CA PRO A 77 -137.99 -10.05 -94.90
C PRO A 77 -137.63 -10.64 -93.53
N LEU A 78 -138.55 -11.31 -92.82
CA LEU A 78 -138.21 -12.07 -91.60
C LEU A 78 -137.34 -13.28 -91.89
N ALA A 79 -137.57 -14.00 -92.99
CA ALA A 79 -136.71 -15.09 -93.44
C ALA A 79 -135.32 -14.56 -93.83
N ALA A 80 -135.24 -13.46 -94.58
CA ALA A 80 -133.97 -12.81 -94.94
C ALA A 80 -133.20 -12.32 -93.71
N ALA A 81 -133.86 -11.66 -92.75
CA ALA A 81 -133.26 -11.24 -91.49
C ALA A 81 -132.79 -12.44 -90.64
N ARG A 82 -133.56 -13.53 -90.64
CA ARG A 82 -133.18 -14.79 -89.98
C ARG A 82 -131.97 -15.45 -90.63
N THR A 83 -131.93 -15.57 -91.96
CA THR A 83 -130.76 -16.10 -92.69
C THR A 83 -129.52 -15.22 -92.50
N LEU A 84 -129.70 -13.89 -92.45
CA LEU A 84 -128.61 -12.97 -92.12
C LEU A 84 -128.12 -13.17 -90.67
N ALA A 85 -129.02 -13.34 -89.70
CA ALA A 85 -128.64 -13.67 -88.32
C ALA A 85 -127.95 -15.05 -88.21
N GLU A 86 -128.45 -16.06 -88.91
CA GLU A 86 -127.87 -17.42 -88.98
C GLU A 86 -126.47 -17.43 -89.62
N THR A 87 -126.11 -16.43 -90.44
CA THR A 87 -124.75 -16.26 -90.99
C THR A 87 -123.87 -15.32 -90.17
N VAL A 88 -124.42 -14.22 -89.63
CA VAL A 88 -123.65 -13.18 -88.93
C VAL A 88 -123.37 -13.55 -87.47
N LEU A 89 -124.31 -14.17 -86.74
CA LEU A 89 -124.10 -14.55 -85.34
C LEU A 89 -122.92 -15.53 -85.18
N PRO A 90 -122.80 -16.62 -85.96
CA PRO A 90 -121.63 -17.51 -85.86
C PRO A 90 -120.31 -16.85 -86.28
N ALA A 91 -120.34 -15.81 -87.11
CA ALA A 91 -119.14 -15.03 -87.46
C ALA A 91 -118.75 -14.08 -86.33
N ALA A 92 -119.73 -13.45 -85.67
CA ALA A 92 -119.53 -12.64 -84.48
C ALA A 92 -119.01 -13.48 -83.30
N ASP A 93 -119.56 -14.67 -83.06
CA ASP A 93 -119.11 -15.61 -82.02
C ASP A 93 -117.67 -16.10 -82.25
N ARG A 94 -117.27 -16.32 -83.52
CA ARG A 94 -115.87 -16.61 -83.85
C ARG A 94 -114.97 -15.40 -83.60
N LEU A 95 -115.41 -14.19 -83.93
CA LEU A 95 -114.63 -12.98 -83.71
C LEU A 95 -114.46 -12.67 -82.22
N THR A 96 -115.52 -12.78 -81.41
CA THR A 96 -115.43 -12.64 -79.95
C THR A 96 -114.56 -13.73 -79.33
N GLY A 97 -114.64 -14.98 -79.82
CA GLY A 97 -113.75 -16.06 -79.43
C GLY A 97 -112.27 -15.77 -79.73
N VAL A 98 -111.96 -15.24 -80.93
CA VAL A 98 -110.58 -14.85 -81.31
C VAL A 98 -110.09 -13.66 -80.48
N LEU A 99 -110.95 -12.67 -80.19
CA LEU A 99 -110.60 -11.52 -79.34
C LEU A 99 -110.39 -11.94 -77.87
N ALA A 100 -111.17 -12.89 -77.35
CA ALA A 100 -110.98 -13.47 -76.03
C ALA A 100 -109.63 -14.22 -75.95
N GLU A 101 -109.36 -15.11 -76.90
CA GLU A 101 -108.08 -15.84 -77.01
C GLU A 101 -106.88 -14.88 -77.14
N LEU A 102 -106.99 -13.82 -77.93
CA LEU A 102 -105.96 -12.78 -78.03
C LEU A 102 -105.75 -12.07 -76.69
N THR A 103 -106.83 -11.72 -75.98
CA THR A 103 -106.77 -11.09 -74.66
C THR A 103 -106.11 -12.01 -73.64
N THR A 104 -106.46 -13.30 -73.61
CA THR A 104 -105.82 -14.30 -72.76
C THR A 104 -104.33 -14.46 -73.07
N ARG A 105 -103.94 -14.48 -74.35
CA ARG A 105 -102.52 -14.52 -74.75
C ARG A 105 -101.76 -13.26 -74.35
N LEU A 106 -102.36 -12.08 -74.47
CA LEU A 106 -101.76 -10.82 -74.03
C LEU A 106 -101.59 -10.78 -72.51
N GLN A 107 -102.62 -11.16 -71.75
CA GLN A 107 -102.55 -11.29 -70.28
C GLN A 107 -101.50 -12.30 -69.83
N ALA A 108 -101.38 -13.44 -70.51
CA ALA A 108 -100.34 -14.43 -70.23
C ALA A 108 -98.93 -13.90 -70.56
N ALA A 109 -98.77 -13.16 -71.67
CA ALA A 109 -97.51 -12.52 -72.05
C ALA A 109 -97.10 -11.41 -71.08
N GLU A 110 -98.05 -10.57 -70.64
CA GLU A 110 -97.87 -9.53 -69.63
C GLU A 110 -97.49 -10.14 -68.28
N THR A 111 -98.26 -11.12 -67.80
CA THR A 111 -97.96 -11.84 -66.54
C THR A 111 -96.58 -12.50 -66.60
N GLY A 112 -96.24 -13.15 -67.72
CA GLY A 112 -94.93 -13.77 -67.92
C GLY A 112 -93.78 -12.75 -68.10
N ALA A 113 -94.05 -11.55 -68.60
CA ALA A 113 -93.07 -10.46 -68.65
C ALA A 113 -92.83 -9.88 -67.25
N LEU A 114 -93.89 -9.55 -66.52
CA LEU A 114 -93.81 -9.05 -65.14
C LEU A 114 -93.12 -10.05 -64.21
N ALA A 115 -93.43 -11.35 -64.30
CA ALA A 115 -92.77 -12.39 -63.52
C ALA A 115 -91.26 -12.48 -63.83
N ARG A 116 -90.85 -12.31 -65.10
CA ARG A 116 -89.42 -12.28 -65.48
C ARG A 116 -88.71 -11.02 -64.99
N ILE A 117 -89.36 -9.87 -65.03
CA ILE A 117 -88.81 -8.61 -64.47
C ILE A 117 -88.64 -8.75 -62.96
N GLN A 118 -89.67 -9.22 -62.24
CA GLN A 118 -89.61 -9.45 -60.79
C GLN A 118 -88.52 -10.47 -60.39
N ALA A 119 -88.33 -11.53 -61.18
CA ALA A 119 -87.25 -12.49 -60.97
C ALA A 119 -85.86 -11.86 -61.18
N ALA A 120 -85.69 -11.08 -62.26
CA ALA A 120 -84.43 -10.39 -62.55
C ALA A 120 -84.11 -9.29 -61.52
N ASP A 121 -85.12 -8.56 -61.04
CA ASP A 121 -84.97 -7.57 -59.96
C ASP A 121 -84.58 -8.25 -58.65
N ALA A 122 -85.19 -9.40 -58.31
CA ALA A 122 -84.83 -10.18 -57.13
C ALA A 122 -83.39 -10.73 -57.21
N GLU A 123 -82.98 -11.24 -58.38
CA GLU A 123 -81.61 -11.70 -58.64
C GLU A 123 -80.61 -10.53 -58.55
N ALA A 124 -80.92 -9.38 -59.14
CA ALA A 124 -80.08 -8.19 -59.07
C ALA A 124 -79.94 -7.63 -57.63
N ILE A 125 -81.01 -7.69 -56.82
CA ILE A 125 -80.95 -7.33 -55.38
C ILE A 125 -80.11 -8.35 -54.60
N ALA A 126 -80.23 -9.65 -54.89
CA ALA A 126 -79.42 -10.69 -54.26
C ALA A 126 -77.93 -10.53 -54.59
N ALA A 127 -77.59 -10.35 -55.87
CA ALA A 127 -76.22 -10.16 -56.33
C ALA A 127 -75.57 -8.89 -55.74
N ARG A 128 -76.32 -7.79 -55.58
CA ARG A 128 -75.83 -6.59 -54.89
C ARG A 128 -75.53 -6.86 -53.42
N ARG A 129 -76.44 -7.52 -52.69
CA ARG A 129 -76.21 -7.89 -51.29
C ARG A 129 -74.99 -8.80 -51.12
N GLU A 130 -74.83 -9.78 -52.00
CA GLU A 130 -73.66 -10.68 -51.97
C GLU A 130 -72.35 -9.91 -52.25
N ALA A 131 -72.37 -8.92 -53.16
CA ALA A 131 -71.25 -8.03 -53.41
C ALA A 131 -70.92 -7.13 -52.19
N ASP A 132 -71.92 -6.46 -51.61
CA ASP A 132 -71.78 -5.62 -50.41
C ASP A 132 -71.22 -6.43 -49.22
N GLU A 133 -71.69 -7.67 -49.04
CA GLU A 133 -71.16 -8.60 -48.05
C GLU A 133 -69.73 -9.04 -48.37
N ALA A 134 -69.39 -9.27 -49.64
CA ALA A 134 -68.03 -9.65 -50.06
C ALA A 134 -67.03 -8.51 -49.84
N GLU A 135 -67.40 -7.27 -50.17
CA GLU A 135 -66.61 -6.06 -49.89
C GLU A 135 -66.43 -5.88 -48.38
N THR A 136 -67.51 -5.98 -47.60
CA THR A 136 -67.45 -5.94 -46.13
C THR A 136 -66.53 -7.04 -45.56
N ARG A 137 -66.55 -8.26 -46.10
CA ARG A 137 -65.64 -9.35 -45.71
C ARG A 137 -64.18 -9.04 -46.07
N ALA A 138 -63.93 -8.43 -47.23
CA ALA A 138 -62.59 -8.05 -47.68
C ALA A 138 -61.99 -6.93 -46.81
N ASP A 139 -62.75 -5.87 -46.52
CA ASP A 139 -62.31 -4.77 -45.66
C ASP A 139 -61.99 -5.24 -44.24
N ASN A 140 -62.84 -6.08 -43.66
CA ASN A 140 -62.58 -6.70 -42.36
C ASN A 140 -61.31 -7.56 -42.37
N ALA A 141 -61.03 -8.27 -43.46
CA ALA A 141 -59.80 -9.07 -43.59
C ALA A 141 -58.54 -8.20 -43.71
N GLU A 142 -58.60 -7.11 -44.49
CA GLU A 142 -57.50 -6.15 -44.63
C GLU A 142 -57.25 -5.37 -43.33
N GLN A 143 -58.30 -4.97 -42.61
CA GLN A 143 -58.16 -4.36 -41.28
C GLN A 143 -57.47 -5.30 -40.30
N ARG A 144 -57.93 -6.55 -40.18
CA ARG A 144 -57.28 -7.57 -39.34
C ARG A 144 -55.83 -7.82 -39.74
N ARG A 145 -55.51 -7.78 -41.04
CA ARG A 145 -54.13 -7.90 -41.53
C ARG A 145 -53.27 -6.71 -41.08
N ARG A 146 -53.80 -5.48 -41.15
CA ARG A 146 -53.10 -4.27 -40.68
C ARG A 146 -52.87 -4.30 -39.17
N GLU A 147 -53.88 -4.67 -38.39
CA GLU A 147 -53.80 -4.82 -36.93
C GLU A 147 -52.79 -5.89 -36.53
N ALA A 148 -52.79 -7.06 -37.18
CA ALA A 148 -51.79 -8.11 -36.94
C ALA A 148 -50.37 -7.64 -37.27
N LEU A 149 -50.17 -6.93 -38.40
CA LEU A 149 -48.87 -6.36 -38.77
C LEU A 149 -48.42 -5.22 -37.86
N ALA A 150 -49.33 -4.51 -37.18
CA ALA A 150 -48.99 -3.54 -36.15
C ALA A 150 -48.57 -4.27 -34.86
N ALA A 151 -49.38 -5.21 -34.38
CA ALA A 151 -49.11 -6.00 -33.18
C ALA A 151 -47.77 -6.77 -33.24
N VAL A 152 -47.38 -7.28 -34.42
CA VAL A 152 -46.05 -7.90 -34.62
C VAL A 152 -44.93 -6.87 -34.43
N ARG A 153 -45.05 -5.68 -35.04
CA ARG A 153 -44.05 -4.60 -34.91
C ARG A 153 -43.93 -4.09 -33.46
N ASP A 154 -45.04 -3.95 -32.77
CA ASP A 154 -45.06 -3.53 -31.35
C ASP A 154 -44.45 -4.61 -30.45
N ALA A 155 -44.71 -5.90 -30.72
CA ALA A 155 -44.10 -7.01 -30.01
C ALA A 155 -42.58 -7.10 -30.26
N GLU A 156 -42.12 -6.88 -31.50
CA GLU A 156 -40.69 -6.80 -31.84
C GLU A 156 -40.00 -5.62 -31.17
N ALA A 157 -40.61 -4.43 -31.18
CA ALA A 157 -40.09 -3.25 -30.50
C ALA A 157 -40.00 -3.45 -28.98
N SER A 158 -41.03 -4.04 -28.36
CA SER A 158 -41.07 -4.38 -26.93
C SER A 158 -40.00 -5.40 -26.53
N ARG A 159 -39.78 -6.44 -27.35
CA ARG A 159 -38.69 -7.40 -27.16
C ARG A 159 -37.32 -6.73 -27.29
N ALA A 160 -37.10 -5.94 -28.33
CA ALA A 160 -35.83 -5.26 -28.56
C ALA A 160 -35.49 -4.23 -27.47
N GLU A 161 -36.49 -3.58 -26.86
CA GLU A 161 -36.28 -2.71 -25.70
C GLU A 161 -36.01 -3.51 -24.42
N SER A 162 -36.74 -4.61 -24.19
CA SER A 162 -36.48 -5.52 -23.06
C SER A 162 -35.07 -6.13 -23.13
N GLU A 163 -34.61 -6.54 -24.31
CA GLU A 163 -33.25 -7.03 -24.54
C GLU A 163 -32.20 -5.95 -24.29
N ARG A 164 -32.44 -4.70 -24.74
CA ARG A 164 -31.58 -3.54 -24.43
C ARG A 164 -31.49 -3.28 -22.93
N GLN A 165 -32.61 -3.34 -22.20
CA GLN A 165 -32.61 -3.16 -20.74
C GLN A 165 -31.86 -4.28 -20.03
N MET A 166 -32.09 -5.55 -20.41
CA MET A 166 -31.36 -6.69 -19.86
C MET A 166 -29.86 -6.65 -20.19
N ALA A 167 -29.48 -6.14 -21.37
CA ALA A 167 -28.07 -5.92 -21.73
C ALA A 167 -27.43 -4.81 -20.86
N ARG A 168 -28.13 -3.69 -20.61
CA ARG A 168 -27.68 -2.63 -19.70
C ARG A 168 -27.50 -3.14 -18.27
N VAL A 169 -28.50 -3.81 -17.70
CA VAL A 169 -28.43 -4.37 -16.34
C VAL A 169 -27.28 -5.38 -16.21
N ARG A 170 -27.01 -6.20 -17.23
CA ARG A 170 -25.84 -7.10 -17.26
C ARG A 170 -24.52 -6.32 -17.29
N ALA A 171 -24.41 -5.29 -18.13
CA ALA A 171 -23.20 -4.46 -18.21
C ALA A 171 -22.95 -3.68 -16.90
N GLU A 172 -23.98 -3.11 -16.30
CA GLU A 172 -23.93 -2.43 -15.00
C GLU A 172 -23.54 -3.40 -13.87
N THR A 173 -24.13 -4.60 -13.84
CA THR A 173 -23.78 -5.64 -12.86
C THR A 173 -22.32 -6.06 -13.00
N GLU A 174 -21.81 -6.21 -14.22
CA GLU A 174 -20.44 -6.58 -14.50
C GLU A 174 -19.45 -5.45 -14.15
N ALA A 175 -19.80 -4.18 -14.44
CA ALA A 175 -19.02 -3.02 -14.02
C ALA A 175 -18.93 -2.90 -12.49
N VAL A 176 -20.05 -3.07 -11.77
CA VAL A 176 -20.08 -3.06 -10.29
C VAL A 176 -19.26 -4.22 -9.72
N ARG A 177 -19.30 -5.40 -10.34
CA ARG A 177 -18.41 -6.51 -9.96
C ARG A 177 -16.95 -6.12 -10.13
N GLN A 178 -16.55 -5.65 -11.31
CA GLN A 178 -15.16 -5.27 -11.59
C GLN A 178 -14.65 -4.21 -10.60
N GLN A 179 -15.45 -3.18 -10.31
CA GLN A 179 -15.15 -2.19 -9.27
C GLN A 179 -14.96 -2.84 -7.89
N ALA A 180 -15.85 -3.74 -7.48
CA ALA A 180 -15.71 -4.45 -6.20
C ALA A 180 -14.44 -5.32 -6.13
N TRP A 181 -14.07 -5.99 -7.22
CA TRP A 181 -12.79 -6.74 -7.30
C TRP A 181 -11.57 -5.82 -7.23
N GLU A 182 -11.60 -4.66 -7.89
CA GLU A 182 -10.54 -3.64 -7.82
C GLU A 182 -10.40 -3.06 -6.40
N GLU A 183 -11.51 -2.79 -5.72
CA GLU A 183 -11.50 -2.33 -4.33
C GLU A 183 -10.97 -3.40 -3.37
N VAL A 184 -11.40 -4.66 -3.49
CA VAL A 184 -10.86 -5.78 -2.70
C VAL A 184 -9.35 -5.90 -2.93
N ALA A 185 -8.88 -5.89 -4.18
CA ALA A 185 -7.45 -5.94 -4.50
C ALA A 185 -6.68 -4.72 -3.96
N ARG A 186 -7.30 -3.53 -3.89
CA ARG A 186 -6.72 -2.35 -3.24
C ARG A 186 -6.60 -2.54 -1.72
N HIS A 187 -7.63 -3.09 -1.07
CA HIS A 187 -7.63 -3.36 0.36
C HIS A 187 -6.64 -4.48 0.74
N GLU A 188 -6.52 -5.55 -0.06
CA GLU A 188 -5.52 -6.61 0.12
C GLU A 188 -4.09 -6.08 -0.03
N ARG A 189 -3.82 -5.26 -1.05
CA ARG A 189 -2.50 -4.59 -1.20
C ARG A 189 -2.18 -3.69 -0.01
N ALA A 190 -3.14 -2.87 0.45
CA ALA A 190 -2.95 -2.01 1.61
C ALA A 190 -2.74 -2.82 2.91
N ARG A 191 -3.47 -3.92 3.08
CA ARG A 191 -3.30 -4.85 4.20
C ARG A 191 -1.91 -5.51 4.18
N GLY A 192 -1.48 -6.04 3.04
CA GLY A 192 -0.15 -6.65 2.89
C GLY A 192 0.98 -5.66 3.14
N GLN A 193 0.82 -4.39 2.74
CA GLN A 193 1.77 -3.31 3.08
C GLN A 193 1.79 -3.02 4.59
N ALA A 194 0.64 -3.00 5.26
CA ALA A 194 0.55 -2.79 6.70
C ALA A 194 1.12 -3.97 7.52
N GLU A 195 0.89 -5.21 7.07
CA GLU A 195 1.47 -6.42 7.66
C GLU A 195 3.00 -6.42 7.47
N ALA A 196 3.51 -6.17 6.26
CA ALA A 196 4.95 -6.05 6.01
C ALA A 196 5.63 -4.91 6.80
N ALA A 197 4.96 -3.76 6.96
CA ALA A 197 5.47 -2.65 7.77
C ALA A 197 5.51 -2.99 9.27
N ARG A 198 4.53 -3.76 9.76
CA ARG A 198 4.53 -4.30 11.13
C ARG A 198 5.69 -5.26 11.34
N ASP A 199 5.87 -6.23 10.44
CA ASP A 199 6.93 -7.23 10.54
C ASP A 199 8.31 -6.57 10.50
N ALA A 200 8.50 -5.57 9.62
CA ALA A 200 9.72 -4.76 9.56
C ALA A 200 9.96 -3.97 10.87
N ALA A 201 8.91 -3.41 11.48
CA ALA A 201 9.02 -2.72 12.76
C ALA A 201 9.37 -3.68 13.92
N GLN A 202 8.80 -4.90 13.93
CA GLN A 202 9.13 -5.93 14.92
C GLN A 202 10.57 -6.44 14.75
N ALA A 203 11.03 -6.64 13.51
CA ALA A 203 12.42 -6.98 13.22
C ALA A 203 13.39 -5.87 13.67
N ALA A 204 13.05 -4.60 13.41
CA ALA A 204 13.84 -3.46 13.87
C ALA A 204 13.89 -3.36 15.41
N GLN A 205 12.78 -3.65 16.10
CA GLN A 205 12.76 -3.75 17.57
C GLN A 205 13.71 -4.83 18.09
N GLY A 206 13.67 -6.05 17.52
CA GLY A 206 14.59 -7.12 17.90
C GLY A 206 16.07 -6.76 17.71
N VAL A 207 16.42 -6.11 16.59
CA VAL A 207 17.78 -5.60 16.34
C VAL A 207 18.20 -4.55 17.38
N LEU A 208 17.29 -3.67 17.79
CA LEU A 208 17.57 -2.67 18.83
C LEU A 208 17.73 -3.31 20.22
N GLU A 209 16.91 -4.31 20.56
CA GLU A 209 17.01 -5.07 21.81
C GLU A 209 18.32 -5.85 21.90
N ASP A 210 18.72 -6.55 20.83
CA ASP A 210 20.01 -7.23 20.75
C ASP A 210 21.17 -6.23 20.86
N ARG A 211 21.09 -5.08 20.17
CA ARG A 211 22.15 -4.04 20.27
C ARG A 211 22.22 -3.42 21.67
N LEU A 212 21.09 -3.21 22.34
CA LEU A 212 21.06 -2.77 23.74
C LEU A 212 21.69 -3.80 24.68
N ARG A 213 21.42 -5.10 24.48
CA ARG A 213 22.06 -6.19 25.24
C ARG A 213 23.57 -6.20 25.04
N THR A 214 24.04 -6.12 23.79
CA THR A 214 25.48 -6.03 23.48
C THR A 214 26.13 -4.81 24.14
N LEU A 215 25.50 -3.63 24.08
CA LEU A 215 26.02 -2.41 24.72
C LEU A 215 26.05 -2.51 26.26
N GLN A 216 25.13 -3.25 26.87
CA GLN A 216 25.15 -3.53 28.31
C GLN A 216 26.31 -4.47 28.69
N GLU A 217 26.57 -5.50 27.89
CA GLU A 217 27.70 -6.43 28.06
C GLU A 217 29.05 -5.72 27.85
N GLU A 218 29.17 -4.89 26.80
CA GLU A 218 30.33 -4.01 26.55
C GLU A 218 30.57 -3.06 27.74
N LEU A 219 29.51 -2.44 28.29
CA LEU A 219 29.59 -1.54 29.44
C LEU A 219 29.99 -2.27 30.73
N GLN A 220 29.46 -3.46 31.00
CA GLN A 220 29.85 -4.28 32.14
C GLN A 220 31.32 -4.70 32.04
N THR A 221 31.77 -5.13 30.86
CA THR A 221 33.16 -5.50 30.59
C THR A 221 34.10 -4.32 30.79
N SER A 222 33.73 -3.13 30.30
CA SER A 222 34.48 -1.89 30.48
C SER A 222 34.59 -1.48 31.96
N ARG A 223 33.49 -1.60 32.72
CA ARG A 223 33.49 -1.35 34.18
C ARG A 223 34.40 -2.32 34.93
N ALA A 224 34.33 -3.61 34.63
CA ALA A 224 35.19 -4.62 35.25
C ALA A 224 36.68 -4.36 34.94
N ALA A 225 37.01 -4.03 33.70
CA ALA A 225 38.38 -3.66 33.31
C ALA A 225 38.86 -2.36 33.99
N HIS A 226 37.98 -1.38 34.18
CA HIS A 226 38.33 -0.15 34.91
C HIS A 226 38.54 -0.41 36.40
N GLN A 227 37.71 -1.26 37.03
CA GLN A 227 37.90 -1.67 38.43
C GLN A 227 39.23 -2.41 38.59
N GLN A 228 39.52 -3.40 37.74
CA GLN A 228 40.77 -4.14 37.76
C GLN A 228 42.00 -3.22 37.62
N ARG A 229 41.94 -2.21 36.73
CA ARG A 229 43.01 -1.21 36.60
C ARG A 229 43.16 -0.34 37.85
N SER A 230 42.05 0.02 38.51
CA SER A 230 42.09 0.76 39.78
C SER A 230 42.78 -0.06 40.87
N GLU A 231 42.39 -1.33 41.02
CA GLU A 231 43.00 -2.26 41.99
C GLU A 231 44.49 -2.49 41.71
N GLN A 232 44.88 -2.56 40.43
CA GLN A 232 46.29 -2.64 39.99
C GLN A 232 47.07 -1.37 40.31
N LEU A 233 46.50 -0.17 40.09
CA LEU A 233 47.15 1.10 40.42
C LEU A 233 47.34 1.23 41.93
N GLU A 234 46.32 0.95 42.74
CA GLU A 234 46.47 0.94 44.19
C GLU A 234 47.51 -0.09 44.68
N ALA A 235 47.58 -1.27 44.06
CA ALA A 235 48.59 -2.26 44.39
C ALA A 235 50.00 -1.79 44.02
N ALA A 236 50.15 -1.10 42.88
CA ALA A 236 51.40 -0.49 42.46
C ALA A 236 51.82 0.67 43.37
N ASP A 237 50.89 1.53 43.80
CA ASP A 237 51.15 2.61 44.76
C ASP A 237 51.57 2.06 46.12
N ARG A 238 50.90 1.01 46.62
CA ARG A 238 51.30 0.29 47.85
C ARG A 238 52.68 -0.35 47.72
N ALA A 239 53.04 -0.90 46.55
CA ALA A 239 54.37 -1.45 46.30
C ALA A 239 55.44 -0.33 46.21
N LEU A 240 55.12 0.79 45.57
CA LEU A 240 56.00 1.95 45.45
C LEU A 240 56.25 2.62 46.82
N ALA A 241 55.25 2.65 47.70
CA ALA A 241 55.42 3.09 49.09
C ALA A 241 56.43 2.20 49.83
N ARG A 242 56.24 0.87 49.80
CA ARG A 242 57.19 -0.08 50.41
C ARG A 242 58.61 0.09 49.89
N VAL A 243 58.80 0.21 48.57
CA VAL A 243 60.12 0.42 47.97
C VAL A 243 60.74 1.77 48.39
N ARG A 244 59.94 2.80 48.67
CA ARG A 244 60.45 4.06 49.24
C ARG A 244 60.88 3.91 50.69
N ASP A 245 60.10 3.18 51.49
CA ASP A 245 60.41 2.88 52.89
C ASP A 245 61.68 2.02 52.97
N ASP A 246 61.76 0.90 52.24
CA ASP A 246 62.95 0.05 52.10
C ASP A 246 64.19 0.87 51.67
N ASN A 247 64.02 1.85 50.78
CA ASN A 247 65.10 2.72 50.31
C ASN A 247 65.51 3.79 51.34
N ALA A 248 64.61 4.20 52.23
CA ALA A 248 64.93 5.05 53.37
C ALA A 248 65.74 4.26 54.41
N ASP A 249 65.27 3.05 54.77
CA ASP A 249 65.97 2.13 55.67
C ASP A 249 67.38 1.80 55.17
N LEU A 250 67.54 1.51 53.88
CA LEU A 250 68.86 1.26 53.27
C LEU A 250 69.77 2.50 53.29
N ARG A 251 69.21 3.72 53.17
CA ARG A 251 69.99 4.96 53.30
C ARG A 251 70.43 5.20 54.74
N GLU A 252 69.57 4.91 55.72
CA GLU A 252 69.92 4.99 57.14
C GLU A 252 71.01 3.96 57.50
N GLN A 253 70.88 2.72 57.02
CA GLN A 253 71.92 1.69 57.17
C GLN A 253 73.24 2.11 56.53
N LEU A 254 73.22 2.69 55.33
CA LEU A 254 74.42 3.23 54.68
C LEU A 254 75.02 4.42 55.46
N ALA A 255 74.20 5.29 56.05
CA ALA A 255 74.68 6.38 56.90
C ALA A 255 75.38 5.82 58.16
N MET A 256 74.74 4.90 58.89
CA MET A 256 75.34 4.22 60.05
C MET A 256 76.63 3.46 59.69
N LEU A 257 76.68 2.80 58.53
CA LEU A 257 77.89 2.11 58.07
C LEU A 257 79.01 3.09 57.69
N ASN A 258 78.68 4.24 57.11
CA ASN A 258 79.65 5.30 56.82
C ASN A 258 80.17 5.98 58.10
N GLU A 259 79.31 6.26 59.08
CA GLU A 259 79.72 6.76 60.40
C GLU A 259 80.63 5.76 61.11
N ARG A 260 80.28 4.46 61.08
CA ARG A 260 81.12 3.39 61.61
C ARG A 260 82.44 3.26 60.87
N LEU A 261 82.46 3.41 59.54
CA LEU A 261 83.67 3.42 58.73
C LEU A 261 84.57 4.59 59.13
N GLN A 262 84.05 5.82 59.16
CA GLN A 262 84.77 7.01 59.61
C GLN A 262 85.30 6.87 61.04
N ALA A 263 84.53 6.29 61.96
CA ALA A 263 84.99 6.01 63.31
C ALA A 263 86.13 4.99 63.34
N THR A 264 86.09 3.94 62.50
CA THR A 264 87.20 2.97 62.37
C THR A 264 88.42 3.56 61.66
N GLU A 265 88.25 4.44 60.69
CA GLU A 265 89.34 5.16 60.02
C GLU A 265 90.02 6.14 60.98
N ALA A 266 89.24 6.88 61.77
CA ALA A 266 89.75 7.75 62.82
C ALA A 266 90.49 6.96 63.92
N ALA A 267 89.92 5.82 64.37
CA ALA A 267 90.59 4.93 65.33
C ALA A 267 91.89 4.33 64.76
N TYR A 268 91.91 3.97 63.46
CA TYR A 268 93.11 3.48 62.78
C TYR A 268 94.17 4.59 62.62
N ALA A 269 93.76 5.81 62.28
CA ALA A 269 94.63 6.97 62.22
C ALA A 269 95.24 7.28 63.60
N GLN A 270 94.43 7.25 64.66
CA GLN A 270 94.89 7.43 66.04
C GLN A 270 95.87 6.33 66.45
N ALA A 271 95.54 5.05 66.20
CA ALA A 271 96.46 3.94 66.48
C ALA A 271 97.78 4.06 65.70
N ARG A 272 97.75 4.63 64.49
CA ARG A 272 98.95 4.94 63.71
C ARG A 272 99.75 6.08 64.35
N THR A 273 99.12 7.18 64.77
CA THR A 273 99.84 8.26 65.48
C THR A 273 100.39 7.79 66.82
N ASP A 274 99.67 6.93 67.55
CA ASP A 274 100.11 6.37 68.82
C ASP A 274 101.31 5.42 68.63
N THR A 275 101.31 4.61 67.57
CA THR A 275 102.45 3.73 67.25
C THR A 275 103.66 4.49 66.72
N ASP A 276 103.47 5.56 65.95
CA ASP A 276 104.57 6.43 65.52
C ASP A 276 105.11 7.29 66.69
N ALA A 277 104.25 7.73 67.62
CA ALA A 277 104.66 8.37 68.88
C ALA A 277 105.41 7.39 69.81
N ALA A 278 104.95 6.14 69.93
CA ALA A 278 105.64 5.10 70.69
C ALA A 278 107.00 4.75 70.08
N ARG A 279 107.12 4.75 68.74
CA ARG A 279 108.42 4.62 68.05
C ARG A 279 109.34 5.81 68.34
N ALA A 280 108.83 7.04 68.27
CA ALA A 280 109.61 8.24 68.58
C ALA A 280 110.08 8.24 70.05
N ALA A 281 109.22 7.86 70.99
CA ALA A 281 109.57 7.71 72.40
C ALA A 281 110.58 6.58 72.65
N ALA A 282 110.45 5.44 71.96
CA ALA A 282 111.44 4.35 72.04
C ALA A 282 112.81 4.76 71.45
N GLU A 283 112.82 5.55 70.38
CA GLU A 283 114.05 6.07 69.78
C GLU A 283 114.69 7.17 70.65
N ALA A 284 113.89 8.05 71.25
CA ALA A 284 114.36 9.01 72.25
C ALA A 284 114.97 8.30 73.47
N ALA A 285 114.31 7.26 74.02
CA ALA A 285 114.84 6.47 75.12
C ALA A 285 116.14 5.72 74.75
N ARG A 286 116.31 5.30 73.49
CA ARG A 286 117.59 4.76 72.99
C ARG A 286 118.67 5.83 72.92
N GLN A 287 118.34 7.04 72.44
CA GLN A 287 119.27 8.16 72.38
C GLN A 287 119.69 8.62 73.79
N GLU A 288 118.76 8.72 74.74
CA GLU A 288 119.06 8.98 76.15
C GLU A 288 119.94 7.86 76.75
N SER A 289 119.63 6.58 76.48
CA SER A 289 120.46 5.46 76.94
C SER A 289 121.88 5.50 76.34
N ALA A 290 122.02 5.89 75.08
CA ALA A 290 123.32 6.10 74.43
C ALA A 290 124.08 7.30 75.04
N GLN A 291 123.40 8.42 75.30
CA GLN A 291 123.97 9.58 75.98
C GLN A 291 124.45 9.21 77.39
N VAL A 292 123.63 8.51 78.18
CA VAL A 292 124.00 8.02 79.52
C VAL A 292 125.22 7.08 79.45
N ARG A 293 125.32 6.20 78.44
CA ARG A 293 126.54 5.40 78.23
C ARG A 293 127.76 6.27 77.95
N THR A 294 127.68 7.24 77.05
CA THR A 294 128.82 8.14 76.78
C THR A 294 129.22 8.99 77.99
N VAL A 295 128.26 9.40 78.83
CA VAL A 295 128.55 10.12 80.09
C VAL A 295 129.22 9.19 81.12
N LEU A 296 128.82 7.92 81.20
CA LEU A 296 129.49 6.92 82.04
C LEU A 296 130.90 6.60 81.55
N GLU A 297 131.09 6.40 80.24
CA GLU A 297 132.41 6.21 79.62
C GLU A 297 133.34 7.41 79.88
N GLN A 298 132.84 8.64 79.74
CA GLN A 298 133.59 9.85 80.11
C GLN A 298 133.89 9.92 81.61
N ARG A 299 132.98 9.49 82.48
CA ARG A 299 133.21 9.44 83.94
C ARG A 299 134.32 8.45 84.28
N ASP A 300 134.32 7.27 83.65
CA ASP A 300 135.30 6.23 83.91
C ASP A 300 136.68 6.59 83.32
N GLN A 301 136.72 7.27 82.16
CA GLN A 301 137.95 7.90 81.65
C GLN A 301 138.50 8.98 82.60
N ASN A 302 137.63 9.83 83.16
CA ASN A 302 138.03 10.85 84.13
C ASN A 302 138.53 10.23 85.44
N LEU A 303 137.93 9.12 85.91
CA LEU A 303 138.41 8.36 87.07
C LEU A 303 139.77 7.70 86.79
N ALA A 304 139.96 7.12 85.61
CA ALA A 304 141.25 6.58 85.19
C ALA A 304 142.35 7.67 85.16
N GLN A 305 142.04 8.85 84.58
CA GLN A 305 142.97 10.00 84.61
C GLN A 305 143.23 10.51 86.03
N ALA A 306 142.25 10.48 86.93
CA ALA A 306 142.44 10.86 88.32
C ALA A 306 143.36 9.87 89.06
N HIS A 307 143.18 8.57 88.85
CA HIS A 307 144.05 7.52 89.39
C HIS A 307 145.48 7.64 88.85
N GLN A 308 145.64 7.98 87.57
CA GLN A 308 146.95 8.22 86.95
C GLN A 308 147.64 9.45 87.57
N LYS A 309 146.92 10.56 87.78
CA LYS A 309 147.44 11.74 88.48
C LYS A 309 147.85 11.46 89.93
N ILE A 310 147.11 10.59 90.63
CA ILE A 310 147.44 10.16 92.01
C ILE A 310 148.73 9.32 92.02
N THR A 311 148.89 8.38 91.09
CA THR A 311 150.11 7.57 90.98
C THR A 311 151.33 8.41 90.56
N ASP A 312 151.17 9.33 89.61
CA ASP A 312 152.21 10.31 89.24
C ASP A 312 152.60 11.26 90.39
N ALA A 313 151.68 11.53 91.33
CA ALA A 313 151.95 12.32 92.52
C ALA A 313 152.68 11.49 93.60
N GLN A 314 152.33 10.21 93.75
CA GLN A 314 153.02 9.28 94.66
C GLN A 314 154.46 9.00 94.21
N ILE A 315 154.70 8.83 92.90
CA ILE A 315 156.05 8.67 92.34
C ILE A 315 156.90 9.92 92.65
N ARG A 316 156.38 11.12 92.37
CA ARG A 316 157.08 12.38 92.67
C ARG A 316 157.32 12.63 94.16
N ALA A 317 156.43 12.15 95.04
CA ALA A 317 156.65 12.18 96.49
C ALA A 317 157.83 11.27 96.89
N ALA A 318 157.87 10.04 96.37
CA ALA A 318 158.96 9.10 96.62
C ALA A 318 160.31 9.61 96.08
N GLU A 319 160.34 10.23 94.89
CA GLU A 319 161.52 10.89 94.35
C GLU A 319 161.99 12.04 95.25
N ALA A 320 161.07 12.85 95.78
CA ALA A 320 161.38 13.94 96.71
C ALA A 320 161.86 13.45 98.08
N ASP A 321 161.44 12.27 98.55
CA ASP A 321 161.99 11.63 99.76
C ASP A 321 163.43 11.13 99.50
N VAL A 322 163.70 10.50 98.36
CA VAL A 322 165.06 10.05 97.97
C VAL A 322 166.03 11.23 97.88
N VAL A 323 165.62 12.35 97.28
CA VAL A 323 166.44 13.57 97.21
C VAL A 323 166.69 14.16 98.60
N ARG A 324 165.70 14.16 99.50
CA ARG A 324 165.87 14.58 100.90
C ARG A 324 166.91 13.71 101.62
N HIS A 325 166.81 12.38 101.49
CA HIS A 325 167.74 11.46 102.13
C HIS A 325 169.18 11.62 101.62
N ALA A 326 169.37 11.81 100.31
CA ALA A 326 170.69 12.08 99.71
C ALA A 326 171.29 13.41 100.19
N ALA A 327 170.47 14.45 100.39
CA ALA A 327 170.91 15.72 100.97
C ALA A 327 171.29 15.59 102.45
N GLN A 328 170.58 14.74 103.20
CA GLN A 328 170.85 14.47 104.61
C GLN A 328 172.20 13.77 104.81
N ILE A 329 172.48 12.74 104.02
CA ILE A 329 173.77 12.02 104.02
C ILE A 329 174.93 13.00 103.75
N ARG A 330 174.80 13.87 102.73
CA ARG A 330 175.82 14.91 102.46
C ARG A 330 176.01 15.91 103.59
N ALA A 331 174.95 16.26 104.32
CA ALA A 331 175.06 17.17 105.46
C ALA A 331 175.84 16.54 106.62
N ASP A 332 175.69 15.24 106.84
CA ASP A 332 176.39 14.51 107.90
C ASP A 332 177.84 14.13 107.49
N GLU A 333 178.10 13.88 106.21
CA GLU A 333 179.45 13.83 105.62
C GLU A 333 180.19 15.16 105.79
N LEU A 334 179.52 16.30 105.55
CA LEU A 334 180.10 17.63 105.75
C LEU A 334 180.37 17.92 107.23
N ARG A 335 179.52 17.47 108.16
CA ARG A 335 179.78 17.56 109.61
C ARG A 335 180.95 16.70 110.06
N THR A 336 181.09 15.49 109.53
CA THR A 336 182.26 14.63 109.83
C THR A 336 183.54 15.19 109.20
N ALA A 337 183.47 15.82 108.03
CA ALA A 337 184.59 16.56 107.46
C ALA A 337 184.97 17.80 108.30
N LEU A 338 183.99 18.54 108.84
CA LEU A 338 184.20 19.71 109.70
C LEU A 338 184.88 19.32 111.02
N THR A 339 184.34 18.33 111.73
CA THR A 339 184.94 17.82 112.98
C THR A 339 186.32 17.20 112.74
N ALA A 340 186.57 16.57 111.59
CA ALA A 340 187.91 16.13 111.19
C ALA A 340 188.87 17.28 110.78
N ALA A 341 188.36 18.47 110.46
CA ALA A 341 189.16 19.68 110.25
C ALA A 341 189.46 20.38 111.59
N GLU A 342 188.47 20.49 112.47
CA GLU A 342 188.61 20.99 113.85
C GLU A 342 189.57 20.13 114.67
N ALA A 343 189.52 18.79 114.51
CA ALA A 343 190.49 17.86 115.08
C ALA A 343 191.91 17.98 114.48
N ARG A 344 192.06 18.56 113.29
CA ARG A 344 193.38 18.90 112.71
C ARG A 344 193.86 20.27 113.17
N SER A 345 192.96 21.22 113.42
CA SER A 345 193.25 22.52 114.04
C SER A 345 193.76 22.33 115.47
N THR A 346 192.98 21.66 116.32
CA THR A 346 193.38 21.34 117.71
C THR A 346 194.68 20.55 117.76
N ARG A 347 194.93 19.63 116.83
CA ARG A 347 196.20 18.88 116.78
C ARG A 347 197.40 19.72 116.31
N LEU A 348 197.18 20.79 115.54
CA LEU A 348 198.22 21.79 115.24
C LEU A 348 198.46 22.74 116.41
N GLU A 349 197.40 23.11 117.14
CA GLU A 349 197.48 23.92 118.36
C GLU A 349 198.13 23.15 119.52
N GLU A 350 197.85 21.85 119.68
CA GLU A 350 198.55 20.94 120.58
C GLU A 350 200.05 20.81 120.22
N LEU A 351 200.40 20.73 118.94
CA LEU A 351 201.80 20.69 118.50
C LEU A 351 202.55 22.01 118.76
N LEU A 352 201.85 23.15 118.73
CA LEU A 352 202.41 24.44 119.13
C LEU A 352 202.49 24.59 120.66
N SER A 353 201.52 24.07 121.40
CA SER A 353 201.50 24.06 122.87
C SER A 353 202.55 23.11 123.48
N ALA A 354 202.83 21.98 122.81
CA ALA A 354 203.80 20.96 123.26
C ALA A 354 205.26 21.45 123.31
N LEU A 355 205.58 22.60 122.72
CA LEU A 355 206.88 23.26 122.90
C LEU A 355 206.99 24.08 124.21
N THR A 356 205.91 24.23 124.98
CA THR A 356 205.86 25.01 126.24
C THR A 356 204.85 24.44 127.28
N ALA A 357 204.96 23.14 127.60
CA ALA A 357 204.16 22.32 128.55
C ALA A 357 203.68 23.01 129.87
N PRO A 358 202.48 22.69 130.44
CA PRO A 358 202.19 21.41 131.17
C PRO A 358 200.71 20.86 131.04
N PRO A 359 200.26 19.79 131.77
CA PRO A 359 199.06 18.96 131.40
C PRO A 359 197.83 18.98 132.36
N SER A 360 196.63 18.47 131.93
CA SER A 360 195.73 17.53 132.69
C SER A 360 194.33 17.20 132.06
N ASP A 361 193.94 15.91 132.08
CA ASP A 361 192.67 15.25 132.53
C ASP A 361 191.20 15.40 131.96
N TYR A 362 190.60 14.22 131.66
CA TYR A 362 189.25 13.63 131.97
C TYR A 362 187.84 14.13 131.46
N ALA A 363 187.25 13.32 130.54
CA ALA A 363 186.05 12.42 130.67
C ALA A 363 184.53 12.83 130.87
N ARG A 364 183.64 12.21 130.03
CA ARG A 364 182.28 11.55 130.28
C ARG A 364 181.06 12.37 130.87
N PRO A 365 179.80 11.83 131.04
CA PRO A 365 178.88 10.99 130.19
C PRO A 365 177.30 11.24 130.30
N HIS A 366 176.46 10.43 129.57
CA HIS A 366 175.08 9.87 129.87
C HIS A 366 173.66 10.57 129.69
N SER A 367 172.66 9.74 129.24
CA SER A 367 171.16 9.68 129.50
C SER A 367 170.10 10.66 128.86
N SER A 368 168.77 10.39 128.67
CA SER A 368 167.93 9.15 128.44
C SER A 368 166.37 9.36 128.28
N ALA A 369 165.66 8.53 127.45
CA ALA A 369 164.24 8.03 127.50
C ALA A 369 162.92 8.84 127.11
N GLU A 370 161.94 8.10 126.51
CA GLU A 370 160.43 8.10 126.62
C GLU A 370 159.35 8.87 125.73
N SER A 371 158.30 8.12 125.30
CA SER A 371 156.79 8.37 125.33
C SER A 371 155.85 8.93 124.17
N GLN A 372 154.77 8.15 123.87
CA GLN A 372 153.28 8.43 123.65
C GLN A 372 152.50 8.87 122.33
N GLN A 373 151.39 8.12 122.05
CA GLN A 373 149.94 8.42 121.69
C GLN A 373 149.31 8.89 120.30
N ALA A 374 148.27 8.11 119.86
CA ALA A 374 146.83 8.41 119.50
C ALA A 374 146.24 8.92 118.12
N SER A 375 145.12 8.29 117.69
CA SER A 375 143.83 8.82 117.10
C SER A 375 143.24 8.18 115.80
N GLU A 376 141.91 8.33 115.59
CA GLU A 376 140.96 7.58 114.70
C GLU A 376 140.90 8.06 113.21
N ARG A 377 140.17 7.46 112.24
CA ARG A 377 139.12 6.40 112.22
C ARG A 377 139.12 5.61 110.90
#